data_AF-A0A7S4DGJ6-F1
#
_entry.id   AF-A0A7S4DGJ6-F1
#
_cell.length_a   1.000
_cell.length_b   1.000
_cell.length_c   1.000
_cell.angle_alpha   90.00
_cell.angle_beta   90.00
_cell.angle_gamma   90.00
#
_symmetry.space_group_name_H-M   'P 1'
#
loop_
_entity.id
_entity.type
_entity.pdbx_description
1 polymer ?
#
loop_
_entity_poly.entity_id
_entity_poly.type
_entity_poly.pdbx_seq_one_letter_code
_entity_poly.pdbx_strand_id
1 'polypeptide(L)'
;MHNLLSLLSAALLLVNFRAVVADEGHGGEPGHEHGHDGDHAFEWAASFDLMANQPYVWQAQKTGCPVENQSYADPSMMFVMVPLDNSTAEGLEAAEETAEELFEGDLIVVSPGFQSIMPGVGIQLTFDDEVSTSMFPFNVTKSGAYGIFLEHDPSEFEFDEHYLVSDGEDVEAVALLFEEEDGHSHGHTTECVELTDRPDCSCLTADMGEMNCENTTKVEEAYQYLVSNKSISDIFSPVILSMCFH
;
A
#
# COMPACT_ATOMS: atom_id res chain seq x y z
N MET A 1 48.52 12.98 -29.43
CA MET A 1 47.05 13.08 -29.31
C MET A 1 46.68 12.51 -27.96
N HIS A 2 46.21 13.39 -27.07
CA HIS A 2 45.81 13.10 -25.70
C HIS A 2 44.49 12.33 -25.66
N ASN A 3 44.29 11.54 -24.60
CA ASN A 3 43.04 11.19 -23.89
C ASN A 3 42.88 9.69 -23.67
N LEU A 4 42.46 9.19 -22.52
CA LEU A 4 42.28 9.72 -21.15
C LEU A 4 42.00 8.44 -20.35
N LEU A 5 42.73 8.22 -19.25
CA LEU A 5 42.28 7.28 -18.22
C LEU A 5 40.95 7.80 -17.68
N SER A 6 39.90 6.96 -17.73
CA SER A 6 38.71 7.15 -16.89
C SER A 6 38.69 6.02 -15.86
N LEU A 7 39.14 6.38 -14.66
CA LEU A 7 38.95 5.65 -13.43
C LEU A 7 37.49 5.89 -12.99
N LEU A 8 36.63 4.89 -13.13
CA LEU A 8 35.39 4.84 -12.36
C LEU A 8 35.68 4.08 -11.07
N SER A 9 35.98 4.88 -10.04
CA SER A 9 36.05 4.42 -8.65
C SER A 9 34.61 4.24 -8.17
N ALA A 10 34.14 3.00 -8.09
CA ALA A 10 32.91 2.68 -7.36
C ALA A 10 33.20 2.85 -5.86
N ALA A 11 32.68 3.92 -5.27
CA ALA A 11 32.67 4.10 -3.83
C ALA A 11 31.66 3.11 -3.24
N LEU A 12 32.17 1.99 -2.72
CA LEU A 12 31.41 1.04 -1.92
C LEU A 12 31.18 1.68 -0.55
N LEU A 13 30.01 2.30 -0.34
CA LEU A 13 29.56 2.70 1.00
C LEU A 13 29.23 1.41 1.78
N LEU A 14 30.17 0.96 2.59
CA LEU A 14 29.90 -0.01 3.65
C LEU A 14 29.17 0.72 4.78
N VAL A 15 27.85 0.64 4.80
CA VAL A 15 27.06 0.97 6.00
C VAL A 15 27.25 -0.18 6.99
N ASN A 16 27.82 0.13 8.15
CA ASN A 16 28.01 -0.83 9.23
C ASN A 16 26.65 -1.21 9.82
N PHE A 17 26.18 -2.42 9.54
CA PHE A 17 25.09 -3.04 10.27
C PHE A 17 25.56 -3.32 11.70
N ARG A 18 25.10 -2.54 12.68
CA ARG A 18 25.13 -2.97 14.08
C ARG A 18 23.85 -3.75 14.33
N ALA A 19 23.99 -5.06 14.47
CA ALA A 19 22.97 -5.87 15.10
C ALA A 19 22.78 -5.35 16.54
N VAL A 20 21.61 -4.79 16.84
CA VAL A 20 21.15 -4.64 18.22
C VAL A 20 20.83 -6.04 18.71
N VAL A 21 21.59 -6.49 19.70
CA VAL A 21 21.29 -7.73 20.42
C VAL A 21 20.41 -7.29 21.59
N ALA A 22 19.13 -7.63 21.54
CA ALA A 22 18.24 -7.52 22.69
C ALA A 22 18.70 -8.53 23.75
N ASP A 23 18.95 -8.04 24.97
CA ASP A 23 19.33 -8.82 26.14
C ASP A 23 18.06 -9.35 26.82
N GLU A 24 17.97 -10.67 27.03
CA GLU A 24 16.82 -11.27 27.72
C GLU A 24 16.94 -11.08 29.24
N GLY A 25 15.87 -10.56 29.86
CA GLY A 25 15.83 -10.41 31.31
C GLY A 25 14.46 -10.26 31.98
N HIS A 26 13.77 -11.39 32.16
CA HIS A 26 12.91 -11.77 33.31
C HIS A 26 11.45 -11.25 33.44
N GLY A 27 10.51 -12.05 32.91
CA GLY A 27 9.53 -12.84 33.69
C GLY A 27 8.39 -12.13 34.44
N GLY A 28 7.16 -12.25 33.90
CA GLY A 28 5.92 -12.12 34.67
C GLY A 28 4.64 -11.95 33.82
N GLU A 29 4.05 -13.05 33.37
CA GLU A 29 2.62 -13.12 32.95
C GLU A 29 1.72 -13.17 34.20
N PRO A 30 0.42 -12.78 34.20
CA PRO A 30 -0.46 -12.56 33.05
C PRO A 30 -1.28 -11.25 33.09
N GLY A 31 -1.65 -10.74 31.92
CA GLY A 31 -2.64 -9.67 31.80
C GLY A 31 -2.89 -9.32 30.35
N HIS A 32 -3.82 -10.02 29.71
CA HIS A 32 -4.41 -9.59 28.43
C HIS A 32 -5.14 -8.26 28.64
N GLU A 33 -4.47 -7.15 28.34
CA GLU A 33 -5.09 -5.84 28.18
C GLU A 33 -5.05 -5.48 26.70
N HIS A 34 -6.15 -5.78 26.00
CA HIS A 34 -6.44 -5.22 24.67
C HIS A 34 -6.84 -3.76 24.87
N GLY A 35 -5.86 -2.88 24.90
CA GLY A 35 -6.04 -1.44 25.07
C GLY A 35 -5.13 -0.65 24.15
N HIS A 36 -5.29 -0.81 22.83
CA HIS A 36 -4.73 0.10 21.84
C HIS A 36 -5.73 1.26 21.66
N ASP A 37 -5.75 2.18 22.64
CA ASP A 37 -6.32 3.53 22.48
C ASP A 37 -5.13 4.52 22.40
N GLY A 38 -4.24 4.31 21.45
CA GLY A 38 -3.04 5.11 21.24
C GLY A 38 -2.96 5.52 19.77
N ASP A 39 -3.12 6.82 19.54
CA ASP A 39 -2.88 7.57 18.30
C ASP A 39 -1.54 7.09 17.70
N HIS A 40 -1.58 6.14 16.77
CA HIS A 40 -0.38 5.58 16.17
C HIS A 40 0.29 6.64 15.29
N ALA A 41 1.60 6.57 15.12
CA ALA A 41 2.32 7.52 14.25
C ALA A 41 2.05 7.29 12.75
N PHE A 42 1.25 6.28 12.41
CA PHE A 42 0.91 5.83 11.07
C PHE A 42 -0.59 5.50 11.03
N GLU A 43 -1.28 5.85 9.95
CA GLU A 43 -2.70 5.53 9.75
C GLU A 43 -2.90 4.12 9.15
N TRP A 44 -1.85 3.60 8.48
CA TRP A 44 -1.94 2.38 7.68
C TRP A 44 -0.69 1.50 7.80
N ALA A 45 -0.89 0.19 7.88
CA ALA A 45 0.19 -0.79 7.79
C ALA A 45 -0.19 -2.05 7.01
N ALA A 46 0.77 -2.62 6.30
CA ALA A 46 0.59 -3.85 5.54
C ALA A 46 1.85 -4.70 5.45
N SER A 47 1.67 -6.01 5.33
CA SER A 47 2.75 -6.97 5.16
C SER A 47 2.84 -7.46 3.71
N PHE A 48 4.05 -7.72 3.26
CA PHE A 48 4.34 -8.21 1.91
C PHE A 48 5.41 -9.29 1.96
N ASP A 49 5.27 -10.30 1.10
CA ASP A 49 6.33 -11.28 0.85
C ASP A 49 7.22 -10.81 -0.32
N LEU A 50 8.27 -10.06 0.01
CA LEU A 50 9.16 -9.47 -0.98
C LEU A 50 10.34 -10.38 -1.32
N MET A 51 10.78 -10.31 -2.58
CA MET A 51 11.83 -11.15 -3.13
C MET A 51 13.09 -10.34 -3.41
N ALA A 52 14.25 -10.89 -3.00
CA ALA A 52 15.53 -10.25 -3.22
C ALA A 52 15.79 -9.96 -4.70
N ASN A 53 16.27 -8.76 -4.99
CA ASN A 53 16.63 -8.29 -6.34
C ASN A 53 15.46 -8.19 -7.33
N GLN A 54 14.22 -8.20 -6.88
CA GLN A 54 13.10 -7.76 -7.70
C GLN A 54 13.03 -6.23 -7.74
N PRO A 55 12.65 -5.62 -8.89
CA PRO A 55 12.48 -4.19 -9.01
C PRO A 55 11.10 -3.81 -8.47
N TYR A 56 11.03 -3.35 -7.23
CA TYR A 56 9.80 -2.80 -6.68
C TYR A 56 9.75 -1.29 -6.92
N VAL A 57 8.55 -0.76 -7.10
CA VAL A 57 8.29 0.67 -7.16
C VAL A 57 7.11 0.95 -6.25
N TRP A 58 7.37 1.78 -5.24
CA TRP A 58 6.29 2.48 -4.54
C TRP A 58 5.90 3.68 -5.37
N GLN A 59 4.61 3.91 -5.61
CA GLN A 59 4.13 5.02 -6.39
C GLN A 59 2.96 5.73 -5.72
N ALA A 60 2.90 7.04 -5.95
CA ALA A 60 1.79 7.89 -5.56
C ALA A 60 1.30 8.64 -6.79
N GLN A 61 0.00 8.68 -7.02
CA GLN A 61 -0.64 9.38 -8.11
C GLN A 61 -1.40 10.61 -7.57
N LYS A 62 -1.50 11.65 -8.39
CA LYS A 62 -2.47 12.71 -8.13
C LYS A 62 -3.87 12.13 -8.31
N THR A 63 -4.76 12.41 -7.37
CA THR A 63 -6.15 11.94 -7.38
C THR A 63 -7.11 13.12 -7.58
N GLY A 64 -8.38 12.82 -7.85
CA GLY A 64 -9.44 13.82 -8.00
C GLY A 64 -10.03 13.97 -9.41
N CYS A 65 -11.20 14.61 -9.45
CA CYS A 65 -11.98 14.87 -10.65
C CYS A 65 -12.40 16.36 -10.71
N PRO A 66 -12.40 16.98 -11.90
CA PRO A 66 -11.92 16.46 -13.18
C PRO A 66 -10.37 16.34 -13.23
N VAL A 67 -9.82 15.63 -14.23
CA VAL A 67 -8.37 15.32 -14.33
C VAL A 67 -7.50 16.59 -14.26
N GLU A 68 -7.96 17.69 -14.85
CA GLU A 68 -7.24 18.97 -14.82
C GLU A 68 -7.11 19.60 -13.41
N ASN A 69 -7.87 19.11 -12.43
CA ASN A 69 -7.84 19.56 -11.04
C ASN A 69 -7.21 18.52 -10.11
N GLN A 70 -6.57 17.48 -10.64
CA GLN A 70 -5.90 16.48 -9.83
C GLN A 70 -4.76 17.09 -9.01
N SER A 71 -4.63 16.63 -7.77
CA SER A 71 -3.53 16.95 -6.87
C SER A 71 -3.18 15.71 -6.05
N TYR A 72 -1.99 15.68 -5.47
CA TYR A 72 -1.70 14.72 -4.41
C TYR A 72 -2.57 15.05 -3.18
N ALA A 73 -3.00 14.03 -2.43
CA ALA A 73 -3.79 14.22 -1.20
C ALA A 73 -3.00 15.02 -0.15
N ASP A 74 -1.71 14.71 -0.01
CA ASP A 74 -0.70 15.50 0.70
C ASP A 74 0.54 15.68 -0.20
N PRO A 75 1.32 16.78 -0.14
CA PRO A 75 2.61 16.90 -0.85
C PRO A 75 3.70 15.89 -0.44
N SER A 76 3.55 15.20 0.68
CA SER A 76 4.50 14.20 1.18
C SER A 76 3.82 13.11 2.00
N MET A 77 4.55 12.03 2.29
CA MET A 77 4.08 10.98 3.19
C MET A 77 5.26 10.34 3.90
N MET A 78 5.19 10.15 5.22
CA MET A 78 6.17 9.33 5.92
C MET A 78 5.98 7.85 5.60
N PHE A 79 7.11 7.15 5.49
CA PHE A 79 7.19 5.77 5.06
C PHE A 79 8.23 5.04 5.91
N VAL A 80 7.85 3.89 6.45
CA VAL A 80 8.77 2.95 7.10
C VAL A 80 8.56 1.57 6.51
N MET A 81 9.66 0.88 6.21
CA MET A 81 9.64 -0.54 5.87
C MET A 81 10.52 -1.31 6.86
N VAL A 82 9.99 -2.36 7.47
CA VAL A 82 10.70 -3.19 8.46
C VAL A 82 10.66 -4.66 8.06
N PRO A 83 11.76 -5.43 8.19
CA PRO A 83 11.69 -6.87 8.05
C PRO A 83 10.83 -7.49 9.17
N LEU A 84 10.01 -8.48 8.81
CA LEU A 84 9.16 -9.22 9.76
C LEU A 84 9.64 -10.67 9.89
N ASP A 85 9.24 -11.31 10.98
CA ASP A 85 9.41 -12.76 11.15
C ASP A 85 8.45 -13.58 10.27
N ASN A 86 7.26 -13.04 9.99
CA ASN A 86 6.24 -13.60 9.12
C ASN A 86 5.33 -12.47 8.59
N SER A 87 4.56 -12.75 7.54
CA SER A 87 3.68 -11.78 6.87
C SER A 87 2.25 -11.76 7.43
N THR A 88 1.99 -12.26 8.63
CA THR A 88 0.64 -12.23 9.22
C THR A 88 0.35 -10.89 9.91
N ALA A 89 -0.91 -10.66 10.27
CA ALA A 89 -1.32 -9.50 11.06
C ALA A 89 -0.56 -9.43 12.40
N GLU A 90 -0.39 -10.56 13.10
CA GLU A 90 0.39 -10.60 14.33
C GLU A 90 1.87 -10.25 14.12
N GLY A 91 2.41 -10.56 12.93
CA GLY A 91 3.75 -10.14 12.53
C GLY A 91 3.86 -8.63 12.34
N LEU A 92 2.81 -7.97 11.83
CA LEU A 92 2.73 -6.51 11.71
C LEU A 92 2.55 -5.84 13.07
N GLU A 93 1.62 -6.33 13.89
CA GLU A 93 1.37 -5.81 15.26
C GLU A 93 2.66 -5.83 16.08
N ALA A 94 3.44 -6.93 15.99
CA ALA A 94 4.72 -7.05 16.68
C ALA A 94 5.79 -6.04 16.22
N ALA A 95 5.59 -5.38 15.07
CA ALA A 95 6.53 -4.41 14.50
C ALA A 95 6.09 -2.95 14.68
N GLU A 96 4.90 -2.68 15.23
CA GLU A 96 4.36 -1.32 15.42
C GLU A 96 5.29 -0.44 16.26
N GLU A 97 5.75 -0.91 17.42
CA GLU A 97 6.67 -0.14 18.29
C GLU A 97 7.96 0.23 17.54
N THR A 98 8.49 -0.68 16.73
CA THR A 98 9.67 -0.38 15.90
C THR A 98 9.36 0.64 14.80
N ALA A 99 8.17 0.58 14.21
CA ALA A 99 7.74 1.55 13.22
C ALA A 99 7.58 2.94 13.84
N GLU A 100 6.88 3.06 14.97
CA GLU A 100 6.70 4.32 15.71
C GLU A 100 8.03 5.00 16.05
N GLU A 101 8.99 4.24 16.60
CA GLU A 101 10.33 4.77 16.88
C GLU A 101 11.03 5.32 15.62
N LEU A 102 10.79 4.71 14.46
CA LEU A 102 11.36 5.17 13.18
C LEU A 102 10.64 6.40 12.62
N PHE A 103 9.32 6.52 12.83
CA PHE A 103 8.53 7.70 12.48
C PHE A 103 8.91 8.92 13.33
N GLU A 104 9.10 8.74 14.64
CA GLU A 104 9.51 9.82 15.56
C GLU A 104 10.98 10.25 15.40
N GLY A 105 11.78 9.42 14.72
CA GLY A 105 13.20 9.61 14.52
C GLY A 105 13.58 10.64 13.44
N ASP A 106 14.85 10.64 13.08
CA ASP A 106 15.35 11.45 11.96
C ASP A 106 14.91 10.84 10.62
N LEU A 107 14.06 11.56 9.88
CA LEU A 107 13.57 11.12 8.58
C LEU A 107 14.55 11.43 7.45
N ILE A 108 14.77 10.45 6.58
CA ILE A 108 15.50 10.63 5.33
C ILE A 108 14.52 11.13 4.26
N VAL A 109 14.73 12.34 3.77
CA VAL A 109 13.92 12.87 2.66
C VAL A 109 14.33 12.19 1.37
N VAL A 110 13.35 11.60 0.69
CA VAL A 110 13.51 10.89 -0.59
C VAL A 110 12.61 11.56 -1.63
N SER A 111 13.21 11.98 -2.75
CA SER A 111 12.47 12.50 -3.92
C SER A 111 12.30 11.40 -4.97
N PRO A 112 11.35 11.54 -5.93
CA PRO A 112 11.07 10.52 -6.92
C PRO A 112 12.31 10.20 -7.77
N GLY A 113 12.44 8.94 -8.19
CA GLY A 113 13.57 8.45 -8.99
C GLY A 113 14.63 7.74 -8.15
N PHE A 114 15.91 8.06 -8.33
CA PHE A 114 17.01 7.11 -8.06
C PHE A 114 17.42 6.90 -6.59
N GLN A 115 16.74 7.51 -5.62
CA GLN A 115 17.00 7.23 -4.20
C GLN A 115 16.12 6.08 -3.75
N SER A 116 16.73 4.94 -3.46
CA SER A 116 16.00 3.77 -3.01
C SER A 116 15.58 3.89 -1.56
N ILE A 117 14.31 3.55 -1.31
CA ILE A 117 13.77 3.23 0.01
C ILE A 117 14.62 2.10 0.60
N MET A 118 14.95 2.20 1.89
CA MET A 118 15.73 1.19 2.61
C MET A 118 14.93 0.68 3.80
N PRO A 119 14.95 -0.64 4.09
CA PRO A 119 14.35 -1.15 5.32
C PRO A 119 15.07 -0.63 6.57
N GLY A 120 14.32 -0.39 7.64
CA GLY A 120 14.82 -0.07 8.98
C GLY A 120 15.22 1.40 9.19
N VAL A 121 14.71 2.31 8.35
CA VAL A 121 14.90 3.77 8.50
C VAL A 121 13.56 4.48 8.27
N GLY A 122 13.35 5.59 8.96
CA GLY A 122 12.25 6.53 8.68
C GLY A 122 12.53 7.34 7.42
N ILE A 123 11.55 7.41 6.53
CA ILE A 123 11.64 8.10 5.25
C ILE A 123 10.50 9.11 5.14
N GLN A 124 10.78 10.28 4.59
CA GLN A 124 9.74 11.17 4.08
C GLN A 124 9.79 11.17 2.55
N LEU A 125 8.76 10.57 1.94
CA LEU A 125 8.56 10.63 0.50
C LEU A 125 8.05 12.04 0.16
N THR A 126 8.76 12.76 -0.70
CA THR A 126 8.29 14.04 -1.24
C THR A 126 7.77 13.82 -2.66
N PHE A 127 6.52 14.19 -2.93
CA PHE A 127 5.96 14.00 -4.27
C PHE A 127 6.35 15.15 -5.21
N ASP A 128 6.49 14.82 -6.49
CA ASP A 128 6.78 15.79 -7.55
C ASP A 128 5.47 16.30 -8.16
N ASP A 129 5.10 17.52 -7.79
CA ASP A 129 3.86 18.18 -8.25
C ASP A 129 3.87 18.50 -9.77
N GLU A 130 5.00 18.37 -10.47
CA GLU A 130 5.08 18.56 -11.92
C GLU A 130 4.67 17.31 -12.72
N VAL A 131 4.51 16.16 -12.05
CA VAL A 131 4.11 14.89 -12.67
C VAL A 131 2.83 14.33 -12.01
N SER A 132 2.07 13.56 -12.78
CA SER A 132 0.85 12.90 -12.29
C SER A 132 1.14 11.73 -11.36
N THR A 133 2.35 11.15 -11.46
CA THR A 133 2.76 9.97 -10.70
C THR A 133 4.20 10.13 -10.24
N SER A 134 4.41 10.12 -8.93
CA SER A 134 5.71 10.06 -8.29
C SER A 134 6.10 8.61 -8.06
N MET A 135 7.29 8.21 -8.51
CA MET A 135 7.77 6.83 -8.41
C MET A 135 9.03 6.75 -7.54
N PHE A 136 9.05 5.78 -6.64
CA PHE A 136 10.12 5.51 -5.68
C PHE A 136 10.58 4.05 -5.81
N PRO A 137 11.52 3.76 -6.73
CA PRO A 137 12.07 2.43 -6.91
C PRO A 137 12.88 1.97 -5.71
N PHE A 138 12.69 0.72 -5.30
CA PHE A 138 13.45 0.10 -4.22
C PHE A 138 13.63 -1.39 -4.46
N ASN A 139 14.67 -1.95 -3.82
CA ASN A 139 14.95 -3.36 -3.85
C ASN A 139 15.23 -3.85 -2.42
N VAL A 140 14.73 -5.03 -2.09
CA VAL A 140 15.17 -5.74 -0.88
C VAL A 140 16.39 -6.61 -1.19
N THR A 141 17.33 -6.67 -0.25
CA THR A 141 18.55 -7.48 -0.39
C THR A 141 18.37 -8.93 0.06
N LYS A 142 17.30 -9.20 0.81
CA LYS A 142 16.93 -10.52 1.33
C LYS A 142 15.45 -10.77 1.04
N SER A 143 15.09 -11.96 0.56
CA SER A 143 13.69 -12.35 0.44
C SER A 143 13.11 -12.60 1.83
N GLY A 144 11.85 -12.23 2.05
CA GLY A 144 11.14 -12.48 3.30
C GLY A 144 9.92 -11.60 3.45
N ALA A 145 9.31 -11.67 4.64
CA ALA A 145 8.21 -10.81 5.02
C ALA A 145 8.73 -9.42 5.39
N TYR A 146 8.05 -8.39 4.92
CA TYR A 146 8.31 -6.99 5.22
C TYR A 146 6.99 -6.30 5.57
N GLY A 147 7.00 -5.48 6.61
CA GLY A 147 5.91 -4.59 6.97
C GLY A 147 6.21 -3.19 6.41
N ILE A 148 5.22 -2.58 5.80
CA ILE A 148 5.23 -1.18 5.36
C ILE A 148 4.21 -0.43 6.21
N PHE A 149 4.64 0.69 6.79
CA PHE A 149 3.86 1.56 7.68
C PHE A 149 3.89 2.97 7.11
N LEU A 150 2.73 3.63 7.05
CA LEU A 150 2.53 4.90 6.33
C LEU A 150 1.78 5.92 7.16
N GLU A 151 2.19 7.19 7.03
CA GLU A 151 1.47 8.33 7.62
C GLU A 151 0.02 8.41 7.15
N HIS A 152 -0.25 8.03 5.90
CA HIS A 152 -1.57 8.09 5.27
C HIS A 152 -1.98 6.75 4.66
N ASP A 153 -3.28 6.55 4.45
CA ASP A 153 -3.79 5.43 3.66
C ASP A 153 -3.31 5.58 2.19
N PRO A 154 -2.62 4.58 1.63
CA PRO A 154 -2.03 4.70 0.31
C PRO A 154 -3.07 4.80 -0.82
N SER A 155 -4.32 4.39 -0.57
CA SER A 155 -5.42 4.53 -1.54
C SER A 155 -5.81 5.99 -1.83
N GLU A 156 -5.47 6.93 -0.94
CA GLU A 156 -5.64 8.38 -1.17
C GLU A 156 -4.76 8.89 -2.33
N PHE A 157 -3.73 8.10 -2.68
CA PHE A 157 -2.77 8.35 -3.73
C PHE A 157 -2.91 7.38 -4.91
N GLU A 158 -4.04 6.67 -5.04
CA GLU A 158 -4.34 5.81 -6.19
C GLU A 158 -5.40 6.45 -7.07
N PHE A 159 -5.06 6.62 -8.35
CA PHE A 159 -6.00 7.08 -9.37
C PHE A 159 -6.46 5.91 -10.25
N ASP A 160 -5.52 5.24 -10.91
CA ASP A 160 -5.79 4.13 -11.82
C ASP A 160 -4.72 3.01 -11.79
N GLU A 161 -3.67 3.16 -10.98
CA GLU A 161 -2.62 2.16 -10.78
C GLU A 161 -2.37 1.93 -9.29
N HIS A 162 -1.98 0.69 -8.95
CA HIS A 162 -1.74 0.31 -7.55
C HIS A 162 -0.49 1.01 -6.97
N TYR A 163 -0.49 1.26 -5.65
CA TYR A 163 0.61 1.96 -4.96
C TYR A 163 1.91 1.16 -4.92
N LEU A 164 1.87 -0.18 -4.99
CA LEU A 164 3.06 -1.03 -5.01
C LEU A 164 3.05 -1.96 -6.22
N VAL A 165 4.06 -1.80 -7.07
CA VAL A 165 4.19 -2.60 -8.30
C VAL A 165 5.58 -3.21 -8.41
N SER A 166 5.67 -4.33 -9.14
CA SER A 166 6.93 -4.93 -9.57
C SER A 166 6.82 -5.39 -11.02
N ASP A 167 7.77 -4.96 -11.87
CA ASP A 167 7.73 -5.23 -13.31
C ASP A 167 6.40 -4.88 -14.02
N GLY A 168 5.65 -3.91 -13.45
CA GLY A 168 4.36 -3.45 -13.96
C GLY A 168 3.16 -4.30 -13.53
N GLU A 169 3.35 -5.24 -12.60
CA GLU A 169 2.28 -6.01 -11.96
C GLU A 169 2.08 -5.54 -10.51
N ASP A 170 0.84 -5.54 -10.05
CA ASP A 170 0.47 -5.19 -8.68
C ASP A 170 1.06 -6.18 -7.68
N VAL A 171 1.57 -5.67 -6.56
CA VAL A 171 2.09 -6.47 -5.45
C VAL A 171 1.14 -6.33 -4.27
N GLU A 172 0.29 -7.33 -4.11
CA GLU A 172 -0.76 -7.35 -3.08
C GLU A 172 -0.21 -7.59 -1.67
N ALA A 173 -0.86 -6.96 -0.70
CA ALA A 173 -0.59 -7.19 0.72
C ALA A 173 -1.05 -8.59 1.16
N VAL A 174 -0.34 -9.17 2.12
CA VAL A 174 -0.68 -10.44 2.77
C VAL A 174 -1.60 -10.22 3.98
N ALA A 175 -1.34 -9.18 4.77
CA ALA A 175 -2.17 -8.72 5.88
C ALA A 175 -2.17 -7.19 5.94
N LEU A 176 -3.22 -6.62 6.54
CA LEU A 176 -3.46 -5.18 6.67
C LEU A 176 -3.86 -4.85 8.11
N LEU A 177 -3.39 -3.71 8.61
CA LEU A 177 -3.86 -3.05 9.82
C LEU A 177 -4.25 -1.62 9.45
N PHE A 178 -5.39 -1.17 9.97
CA PHE A 178 -5.89 0.18 9.79
C PHE A 178 -6.13 0.77 11.16
N GLU A 179 -5.74 2.04 11.37
CA GLU A 179 -6.31 2.78 12.50
C GLU A 179 -7.77 3.09 12.14
N GLU A 180 -8.73 2.63 12.95
CA GLU A 180 -10.14 2.90 12.70
C GLU A 180 -10.46 4.39 12.94
N GLU A 181 -10.24 5.23 11.93
CA GLU A 181 -11.05 6.42 11.73
C GLU A 181 -12.46 5.92 11.35
N ASP A 182 -13.48 6.31 12.14
CA ASP A 182 -14.91 6.00 11.93
C ASP A 182 -15.36 6.40 10.50
N GLY A 183 -15.17 5.50 9.53
CA GLY A 183 -15.36 5.81 8.12
C GLY A 183 -15.20 4.58 7.24
N HIS A 184 -16.31 3.87 6.99
CA HIS A 184 -16.36 2.80 6.00
C HIS A 184 -16.14 3.37 4.59
N SER A 185 -14.89 3.45 4.13
CA SER A 185 -14.56 3.88 2.78
C SER A 185 -14.84 2.76 1.78
N HIS A 186 -16.00 2.86 1.14
CA HIS A 186 -16.34 2.06 -0.03
C HIS A 186 -15.63 2.65 -1.26
N GLY A 187 -14.57 1.96 -1.71
CA GLY A 187 -13.94 2.01 -3.03
C GLY A 187 -14.15 3.27 -3.86
N HIS A 188 -13.12 4.11 -3.94
CA HIS A 188 -13.06 5.17 -4.95
C HIS A 188 -12.76 4.55 -6.31
N THR A 189 -13.79 4.11 -7.04
CA THR A 189 -13.70 4.09 -8.50
C THR A 189 -13.72 5.53 -8.97
N THR A 190 -12.59 6.23 -8.87
CA THR A 190 -12.41 7.49 -9.57
C THR A 190 -12.00 7.18 -11.00
N GLU A 191 -12.83 6.42 -11.73
CA GLU A 191 -12.78 6.55 -13.18
C GLU A 191 -13.20 8.00 -13.46
N CYS A 192 -12.25 8.81 -13.94
CA CYS A 192 -12.56 10.08 -14.61
C CYS A 192 -13.30 9.82 -15.92
N VAL A 193 -14.47 9.19 -15.86
CA VAL A 193 -15.44 9.36 -16.92
C VAL A 193 -15.96 10.79 -16.75
N GLU A 194 -15.86 11.61 -17.80
CA GLU A 194 -16.68 12.81 -17.90
C GLU A 194 -18.16 12.38 -17.90
N LEU A 195 -18.70 12.11 -16.70
CA LEU A 195 -20.09 11.75 -16.48
C LEU A 195 -20.93 13.01 -16.59
N THR A 196 -21.02 13.53 -17.81
CA THR A 196 -22.24 14.20 -18.20
C THR A 196 -23.33 13.11 -18.22
N ASP A 197 -24.15 13.07 -17.17
CA ASP A 197 -25.40 12.31 -17.04
C ASP A 197 -25.37 10.82 -16.64
N ARG A 198 -24.51 10.38 -15.72
CA ARG A 198 -24.77 9.10 -15.02
C ARG A 198 -24.87 9.30 -13.51
N PRO A 199 -26.00 8.94 -12.87
CA PRO A 199 -26.09 8.97 -11.42
C PRO A 199 -25.05 8.03 -10.82
N ASP A 200 -24.39 8.53 -9.79
CA ASP A 200 -23.62 7.78 -8.80
C ASP A 200 -24.33 6.48 -8.43
N CYS A 201 -23.57 5.38 -8.26
CA CYS A 201 -24.13 4.07 -7.92
C CYS A 201 -24.99 4.08 -6.65
N SER A 202 -24.82 5.07 -5.76
CA SER A 202 -25.67 5.34 -4.59
C SER A 202 -27.11 5.76 -4.95
N CYS A 203 -27.31 6.48 -6.06
CA CYS A 203 -28.65 6.84 -6.54
C CYS A 203 -29.36 5.66 -7.23
N LEU A 204 -28.62 4.67 -7.72
CA LEU A 204 -29.19 3.45 -8.31
C LEU A 204 -29.63 2.43 -7.26
N THR A 205 -28.99 2.38 -6.07
CA THR A 205 -29.36 1.44 -5.01
C THR A 205 -30.67 1.80 -4.29
N ALA A 206 -31.12 3.06 -4.37
CA ALA A 206 -32.42 3.45 -3.83
C ALA A 206 -33.61 2.78 -4.55
N ASP A 207 -33.42 2.31 -5.79
CA ASP A 207 -34.44 1.65 -6.62
C ASP A 207 -34.15 0.16 -6.90
N MET A 208 -33.02 -0.37 -6.42
CA MET A 208 -32.69 -1.79 -6.57
C MET A 208 -33.20 -2.54 -5.34
N GLY A 209 -34.40 -3.12 -5.47
CA GLY A 209 -34.97 -4.00 -4.45
C GLY A 209 -34.02 -5.12 -4.02
N GLU A 210 -34.32 -5.72 -2.87
CA GLU A 210 -33.52 -6.80 -2.24
C GLU A 210 -32.99 -7.82 -3.25
N MET A 211 -31.71 -8.17 -3.12
CA MET A 211 -31.06 -9.22 -3.90
C MET A 211 -31.73 -10.56 -3.60
N ASN A 212 -32.58 -11.02 -4.52
CA ASN A 212 -33.24 -12.32 -4.39
C ASN A 212 -32.31 -13.43 -4.89
N CYS A 213 -31.60 -14.07 -3.96
CA CYS A 213 -30.68 -15.19 -4.23
C CYS A 213 -31.38 -16.45 -4.82
N GLU A 214 -32.71 -16.53 -4.80
CA GLU A 214 -33.46 -17.62 -5.45
C GLU A 214 -33.61 -17.41 -6.97
N ASN A 215 -33.40 -16.18 -7.46
CA ASN A 215 -33.49 -15.85 -8.87
C ASN A 215 -32.11 -15.94 -9.55
N THR A 216 -31.58 -17.16 -9.61
CA THR A 216 -30.25 -17.46 -10.14
C THR A 216 -30.04 -16.96 -11.57
N THR A 217 -31.10 -16.90 -12.39
CA THR A 217 -31.02 -16.35 -13.77
C THR A 217 -30.65 -14.88 -13.77
N LYS A 218 -31.22 -14.06 -12.90
CA LYS A 218 -30.88 -12.62 -12.82
C LYS A 218 -29.48 -12.39 -12.28
N VAL A 219 -29.05 -13.22 -11.32
CA VAL A 219 -27.69 -13.18 -10.78
C VAL A 219 -26.68 -13.53 -11.87
N GLU A 220 -26.95 -14.58 -12.65
CA GLU A 220 -26.11 -15.00 -13.77
C GLU A 220 -26.06 -13.94 -14.88
N GLU A 221 -27.21 -13.34 -15.25
CA GLU A 221 -27.25 -12.26 -16.25
C GLU A 221 -26.46 -11.02 -15.79
N ALA A 222 -26.55 -10.65 -14.51
CA ALA A 222 -25.75 -9.59 -13.94
C ALA A 222 -24.25 -9.93 -13.96
N TYR A 223 -23.88 -11.15 -13.55
CA TYR A 223 -22.50 -11.62 -13.62
C TYR A 223 -21.96 -11.56 -15.06
N GLN A 224 -22.70 -12.10 -16.04
CA GLN A 224 -22.29 -12.07 -17.45
C GLN A 224 -22.19 -10.64 -17.99
N TYR A 225 -23.09 -9.73 -17.59
CA TYR A 225 -23.00 -8.32 -17.93
C TYR A 225 -21.70 -7.70 -17.39
N LEU A 226 -21.34 -7.98 -16.13
CA LEU A 226 -20.14 -7.46 -15.49
C LEU A 226 -18.85 -8.01 -16.14
N VAL A 227 -18.80 -9.32 -16.39
CA VAL A 227 -17.69 -9.97 -17.11
C VAL A 227 -17.54 -9.42 -18.53
N SER A 228 -18.64 -9.17 -19.23
CA SER A 228 -18.61 -8.67 -20.61
C SER A 228 -18.19 -7.21 -20.76
N ASN A 229 -18.36 -6.39 -19.73
CA ASN A 229 -18.06 -4.95 -19.75
C ASN A 229 -16.72 -4.60 -19.09
N LYS A 230 -15.85 -5.59 -18.83
CA LYS A 230 -14.47 -5.42 -18.33
C LYS A 230 -14.32 -4.64 -17.01
N SER A 231 -15.39 -4.38 -16.24
CA SER A 231 -15.24 -3.73 -14.94
C SER A 231 -14.80 -4.70 -13.84
N ILE A 232 -14.78 -6.01 -14.12
CA ILE A 232 -14.64 -7.08 -13.13
C ILE A 232 -13.96 -8.30 -13.81
N SER A 233 -12.78 -8.14 -14.41
CA SER A 233 -11.97 -9.32 -14.78
C SER A 233 -11.05 -9.78 -13.64
N ASP A 234 -10.75 -8.90 -12.68
CA ASP A 234 -9.63 -9.13 -11.76
C ASP A 234 -10.06 -9.22 -10.28
N ILE A 235 -11.33 -8.97 -9.93
CA ILE A 235 -11.78 -8.86 -8.52
C ILE A 235 -12.46 -10.12 -7.94
N PHE A 236 -12.90 -11.10 -8.74
CA PHE A 236 -13.59 -12.29 -8.18
C PHE A 236 -12.76 -13.57 -8.24
N SER A 237 -12.02 -13.80 -7.16
CA SER A 237 -11.64 -15.15 -6.68
C SER A 237 -12.91 -16.03 -6.52
N PRO A 238 -12.84 -17.39 -6.58
CA PRO A 238 -13.99 -18.29 -6.75
C PRO A 238 -15.02 -18.33 -5.60
N VAL A 239 -14.92 -17.43 -4.62
CA VAL A 239 -15.65 -17.48 -3.35
C VAL A 239 -17.13 -17.11 -3.51
N ILE A 240 -17.50 -16.22 -4.43
CA ILE A 240 -18.92 -15.80 -4.59
C ILE A 240 -19.80 -16.88 -5.23
N LEU A 241 -19.23 -17.76 -6.07
CA LEU A 241 -20.00 -18.87 -6.63
C LEU A 241 -20.43 -19.88 -5.55
N SER A 242 -19.76 -19.91 -4.40
CA SER A 242 -20.07 -20.82 -3.29
C SER A 242 -21.27 -20.35 -2.43
N MET A 243 -21.62 -19.06 -2.46
CA MET A 243 -22.66 -18.50 -1.59
C MET A 243 -24.09 -18.60 -2.14
N CYS A 244 -24.25 -18.90 -3.45
CA CYS A 244 -25.57 -19.14 -4.05
C CYS A 244 -25.80 -20.60 -4.49
N PHE A 245 -24.79 -21.47 -4.42
CA PHE A 245 -24.91 -22.89 -4.75
C PHE A 245 -24.58 -23.77 -3.54
N HIS A 246 -25.54 -23.86 -2.61
CA HIS A 246 -25.76 -25.03 -1.76
C HIS A 246 -27.26 -25.32 -1.68
#